data_AF-A0A8D3E2X9-F1
#
_entry.id   AF-A0A8D3E2X9-F1
#
_cell.length_a   1.000
_cell.length_b   1.000
_cell.length_c   1.000
_cell.angle_alpha   90.00
_cell.angle_beta   90.00
_cell.angle_gamma   90.00
#
_symmetry.space_group_name_H-M   'P 1'
#
loop_
_entity.id
_entity.type
_entity.pdbx_description
1 polymer ?
#
loop_
_entity_poly.entity_id
_entity_poly.type
_entity_poly.pdbx_seq_one_letter_code
_entity_poly.pdbx_strand_id
1 'polypeptide(L)'
;MKLELARVVRGTGRLGVLRGLGRTAQHSLEVPGCLLYTHLGAVPHLTQDTLHTLSSLPSVTQVTLAEHQEVLEEFKDGFRKFAGLHDTLLYCSLHDSAAPCPTGYTTNKTVSVWGSGGRIELTVAKFMALQKAVQPDWYQSMADGETWQNNTSRKRVRKSVDRTLAHLDECLLAHQNSQIFKIQIK
;
A
#
# COMPACT_ATOMS: atom_id res chain seq x y z
N MET A 1 7.64 -14.36 2.22
CA MET A 1 7.47 -14.08 0.77
C MET A 1 8.66 -14.60 -0.02
N LYS A 2 8.42 -15.38 -1.07
CA LYS A 2 9.44 -15.94 -1.98
C LYS A 2 8.96 -15.80 -3.42
N LEU A 3 9.76 -15.21 -4.30
CA LEU A 3 9.45 -15.12 -5.74
C LEU A 3 10.10 -16.29 -6.49
N GLU A 4 9.28 -17.10 -7.16
CA GLU A 4 9.71 -18.23 -7.98
C GLU A 4 9.47 -17.91 -9.45
N LEU A 5 10.51 -17.91 -10.27
CA LEU A 5 10.39 -17.64 -11.70
C LEU A 5 10.29 -18.94 -12.47
N ALA A 6 9.22 -19.08 -13.25
CA ALA A 6 9.03 -20.20 -14.17
C ALA A 6 9.76 -19.94 -15.50
N ARG A 7 9.74 -18.69 -15.99
CA ARG A 7 10.40 -18.32 -17.25
C ARG A 7 10.83 -16.86 -17.22
N VAL A 8 12.00 -16.60 -17.80
CA VAL A 8 12.47 -15.23 -18.09
C VAL A 8 12.63 -15.11 -19.60
N VAL A 9 11.85 -14.25 -20.24
CA VAL A 9 11.86 -14.07 -21.70
C VAL A 9 12.73 -12.87 -22.05
N ARG A 10 13.89 -13.13 -22.68
CA ARG A 10 14.80 -12.12 -23.24
C ARG A 10 15.13 -10.95 -22.29
N GLY A 11 15.11 -11.19 -20.98
CA GLY A 11 15.36 -10.18 -19.95
C GLY A 11 14.24 -9.16 -19.72
N THR A 12 13.13 -9.21 -20.46
CA THR A 12 12.05 -8.21 -20.40
C THR A 12 10.78 -8.71 -19.71
N GLY A 13 10.43 -9.99 -19.91
CA GLY A 13 9.25 -10.61 -19.28
C GLY A 13 9.64 -11.61 -18.19
N ARG A 14 8.97 -11.54 -17.03
CA ARG A 14 9.15 -12.47 -15.91
C ARG A 14 7.83 -13.19 -15.63
N LEU A 15 7.77 -14.47 -15.95
CA LEU A 15 6.67 -15.36 -15.60
C LEU A 15 7.03 -16.11 -14.32
N GLY A 16 6.17 -16.07 -13.32
CA GLY A 16 6.44 -16.71 -12.04
C GLY A 16 5.30 -16.61 -11.06
N VAL A 17 5.59 -17.00 -9.81
CA VAL A 17 4.64 -16.97 -8.70
C VAL A 17 5.35 -16.42 -7.47
N LEU A 18 4.70 -15.47 -6.82
CA LEU A 18 5.09 -14.95 -5.52
C LEU A 18 4.35 -15.76 -4.44
N ARG A 19 5.07 -16.59 -3.68
CA ARG A 19 4.53 -17.52 -2.67
C ARG A 19 4.77 -17.04 -1.25
N GLY A 20 4.04 -17.65 -0.31
CA GLY A 20 4.20 -17.40 1.13
C GLY A 20 3.84 -15.97 1.47
N LEU A 21 2.67 -15.54 1.01
CA LEU A 21 2.16 -14.19 1.17
C LEU A 21 1.17 -14.08 2.33
N GLY A 22 1.15 -12.90 2.95
CA GLY A 22 0.36 -12.60 4.13
C GLY A 22 0.89 -13.20 5.42
N ARG A 23 0.26 -12.85 6.53
CA ARG A 23 0.64 -13.32 7.88
C ARG A 23 0.57 -14.84 8.04
N THR A 24 -0.33 -15.51 7.32
CA THR A 24 -0.52 -16.98 7.36
C THR A 24 0.29 -17.73 6.30
N ALA A 25 0.99 -17.01 5.41
CA ALA A 25 1.75 -17.56 4.29
C ALA A 25 0.96 -18.48 3.34
N GLN A 26 -0.37 -18.40 3.31
CA GLN A 26 -1.24 -19.27 2.50
C GLN A 26 -1.49 -18.76 1.08
N HIS A 27 -1.30 -17.45 0.85
CA HIS A 27 -1.64 -16.85 -0.44
C HIS A 27 -0.46 -16.87 -1.41
N SER A 28 -0.78 -16.86 -2.71
CA SER A 28 0.17 -16.70 -3.80
C SER A 28 -0.35 -15.70 -4.83
N LEU A 29 0.57 -15.04 -5.54
CA LEU A 29 0.24 -14.10 -6.62
C LEU A 29 1.04 -14.48 -7.87
N GLU A 30 0.35 -14.76 -8.97
CA GLU A 30 0.99 -14.98 -10.27
C GLU A 30 1.56 -13.67 -10.82
N VAL A 31 2.72 -13.74 -11.48
CA VAL A 31 3.36 -12.60 -12.15
C VAL A 31 3.66 -12.94 -13.62
N PRO A 32 3.36 -12.03 -14.57
CA PRO A 32 2.72 -10.73 -14.38
C PRO A 32 1.24 -10.86 -13.97
N GLY A 33 0.77 -9.92 -13.18
CA GLY A 33 -0.61 -9.88 -12.65
C GLY A 33 -0.97 -8.47 -12.18
N CYS A 34 -2.20 -8.31 -11.71
CA CYS A 34 -2.69 -7.05 -11.13
C CYS A 34 -3.15 -7.27 -9.68
N LEU A 35 -3.45 -6.16 -9.00
CA LEU A 35 -4.11 -6.14 -7.70
C LEU A 35 -5.56 -5.73 -7.89
N LEU A 36 -6.46 -6.17 -7.02
CA LEU A 36 -7.85 -5.76 -7.04
C LEU A 36 -7.94 -4.32 -6.54
N TYR A 37 -8.29 -3.39 -7.44
CA TYR A 37 -8.46 -1.99 -7.09
C TYR A 37 -9.73 -1.79 -6.25
N THR A 38 -9.60 -1.03 -5.16
CA THR A 38 -10.73 -0.58 -4.36
C THR A 38 -10.61 0.90 -4.02
N HIS A 39 -11.77 1.54 -3.86
CA HIS A 39 -11.87 2.86 -3.26
C HIS A 39 -12.43 2.69 -1.85
N LEU A 40 -11.64 3.05 -0.84
CA LEU A 40 -11.99 2.86 0.58
C LEU A 40 -12.44 1.42 0.94
N GLY A 41 -11.84 0.41 0.31
CA GLY A 41 -12.11 -1.01 0.60
C GLY A 41 -13.30 -1.61 -0.16
N ALA A 42 -14.03 -0.83 -0.96
CA ALA A 42 -15.07 -1.34 -1.84
C ALA A 42 -14.57 -1.38 -3.29
N VAL A 43 -14.82 -2.48 -4.00
CA VAL A 43 -14.65 -2.51 -5.45
C VAL A 43 -15.70 -1.59 -6.06
N PRO A 44 -15.32 -0.61 -6.90
CA PRO A 44 -16.28 0.35 -7.42
C PRO A 44 -17.48 -0.34 -8.07
N HIS A 45 -18.68 0.07 -7.66
CA HIS A 45 -19.96 -0.40 -8.17
C HIS A 45 -20.31 -1.88 -7.90
N LEU A 46 -19.52 -2.59 -7.10
CA LEU A 46 -19.79 -3.98 -6.74
C LEU A 46 -19.99 -4.13 -5.23
N THR A 47 -21.10 -4.75 -4.84
CA THR A 47 -21.26 -5.27 -3.48
C THR A 47 -20.34 -6.49 -3.30
N GLN A 48 -20.09 -6.91 -2.05
CA GLN A 48 -19.33 -8.13 -1.79
C GLN A 48 -20.02 -9.36 -2.41
N ASP A 49 -21.35 -9.45 -2.31
CA ASP A 49 -22.13 -10.55 -2.91
C ASP A 49 -21.93 -10.61 -4.43
N THR A 50 -22.01 -9.47 -5.13
CA THR A 50 -21.78 -9.44 -6.58
C THR A 50 -20.32 -9.76 -6.91
N LEU A 51 -19.37 -9.25 -6.13
CA LEU A 51 -17.95 -9.54 -6.31
C LEU A 51 -17.66 -11.04 -6.20
N HIS A 52 -18.30 -11.74 -5.26
CA HIS A 52 -18.17 -13.20 -5.08
C HIS A 52 -18.71 -14.03 -6.25
N THR A 53 -19.51 -13.46 -7.14
CA THR A 53 -19.94 -14.15 -8.38
C THR A 53 -18.87 -14.15 -9.46
N LEU A 54 -17.84 -13.30 -9.34
CA LEU A 54 -16.75 -13.20 -10.31
C LEU A 54 -15.69 -14.28 -10.06
N SER A 55 -15.26 -14.94 -11.13
CA SER A 55 -14.11 -15.85 -11.12
C SER A 55 -12.80 -15.08 -11.33
N SER A 56 -11.69 -15.65 -10.84
CA SER A 56 -10.33 -15.16 -11.15
C SER A 56 -10.01 -13.76 -10.61
N LEU A 57 -10.53 -13.41 -9.44
CA LEU A 57 -10.16 -12.18 -8.76
C LEU A 57 -8.69 -12.21 -8.29
N PRO A 58 -7.98 -11.07 -8.32
CA PRO A 58 -6.64 -10.98 -7.75
C PRO A 58 -6.62 -11.31 -6.25
N SER A 59 -5.62 -12.08 -5.81
CA SER A 59 -5.47 -12.48 -4.40
C SER A 59 -5.04 -11.35 -3.45
N VAL A 60 -4.77 -10.16 -4.00
CA VAL A 60 -4.33 -8.98 -3.25
C VAL A 60 -5.22 -7.81 -3.62
N THR A 61 -5.80 -7.19 -2.60
CA THR A 61 -6.64 -6.01 -2.71
C THR A 61 -5.81 -4.77 -2.37
N GLN A 62 -5.80 -3.81 -3.28
CA GLN A 62 -5.19 -2.51 -3.07
C GLN A 62 -6.20 -1.57 -2.40
N VAL A 63 -5.77 -0.93 -1.33
CA VAL A 63 -6.49 0.16 -0.66
C VAL A 63 -5.59 1.39 -0.57
N THR A 64 -6.19 2.57 -0.66
CA THR A 64 -5.56 3.81 -0.23
C THR A 64 -6.36 4.35 0.92
N LEU A 65 -5.75 4.42 2.09
CA LEU A 65 -6.38 4.92 3.30
C LEU A 65 -5.54 6.06 3.83
N ALA A 66 -6.21 7.18 4.06
CA ALA A 66 -5.67 8.38 4.68
C ALA A 66 -6.68 9.02 5.65
N GLU A 67 -7.96 8.74 5.43
CA GLU A 67 -9.08 9.24 6.22
C GLU A 67 -9.52 8.21 7.26
N HIS A 68 -10.28 8.67 8.26
CA HIS A 68 -10.91 7.81 9.26
C HIS A 68 -9.93 6.99 10.12
N GLN A 69 -8.69 7.47 10.31
CA GLN A 69 -7.70 6.82 11.17
C GLN A 69 -8.25 6.55 12.57
N GLU A 70 -8.88 7.55 13.20
CA GLU A 70 -9.44 7.46 14.55
C GLU A 70 -10.51 6.37 14.68
N VAL A 71 -11.33 6.19 13.64
CA VAL A 71 -12.37 5.14 13.61
C VAL A 71 -11.73 3.75 13.56
N LEU A 72 -10.68 3.58 12.76
CA LEU A 72 -9.96 2.31 12.67
C LEU A 72 -9.16 2.01 13.95
N GLU A 73 -8.61 3.04 14.60
CA GLU A 73 -7.94 2.94 15.89
C GLU A 73 -8.91 2.47 16.99
N GLU A 74 -10.15 2.94 16.99
CA GLU A 74 -11.16 2.46 17.95
C GLU A 74 -11.68 1.05 17.59
N PHE A 75 -11.81 0.73 16.30
CA PHE A 75 -12.28 -0.58 15.84
C PHE A 75 -11.31 -1.73 16.16
N LYS A 76 -9.98 -1.48 16.17
CA LYS A 76 -8.89 -2.37 16.64
C LYS A 76 -8.65 -3.67 15.86
N ASP A 77 -9.65 -4.19 15.14
CA ASP A 77 -9.56 -5.47 14.42
C ASP A 77 -8.98 -5.35 13.00
N GLY A 78 -8.51 -4.17 12.61
CA GLY A 78 -7.87 -3.93 11.32
C GLY A 78 -8.86 -3.65 10.17
N PHE A 79 -8.33 -3.07 9.09
CA PHE A 79 -9.15 -2.58 7.99
C PHE A 79 -9.84 -3.70 7.20
N ARG A 80 -9.17 -4.85 7.06
CA ARG A 80 -9.74 -5.99 6.35
C ARG A 80 -11.09 -6.42 6.95
N LYS A 81 -11.16 -6.54 8.28
CA LYS A 81 -12.40 -6.89 8.99
C LYS A 81 -13.41 -5.73 8.94
N PHE A 82 -12.93 -4.50 9.06
CA PHE A 82 -13.77 -3.30 8.97
C PHE A 82 -14.52 -3.21 7.64
N ALA A 83 -13.83 -3.49 6.53
CA ALA A 83 -14.39 -3.42 5.18
C ALA A 83 -15.11 -4.72 4.72
N GLY A 84 -15.21 -5.74 5.58
CA GLY A 84 -15.81 -7.03 5.22
C GLY A 84 -15.07 -7.74 4.08
N LEU A 85 -13.75 -7.56 3.99
CA LEU A 85 -12.93 -8.18 2.95
C LEU A 85 -12.55 -9.61 3.34
N HIS A 86 -12.95 -10.58 2.53
CA HIS A 86 -12.71 -12.01 2.76
C HIS A 86 -11.66 -12.55 1.77
N ASP A 87 -10.86 -13.52 2.24
CA ASP A 87 -9.91 -14.29 1.42
C ASP A 87 -8.95 -13.49 0.50
N THR A 88 -8.64 -12.25 0.87
CA THR A 88 -7.71 -11.38 0.11
C THR A 88 -6.60 -10.86 1.00
N LEU A 89 -5.39 -10.73 0.47
CA LEU A 89 -4.36 -9.91 1.10
C LEU A 89 -4.66 -8.43 0.97
N LEU A 90 -4.12 -7.62 1.87
CA LEU A 90 -4.28 -6.18 1.85
C LEU A 90 -2.95 -5.49 1.52
N TYR A 91 -2.93 -4.74 0.43
CA TYR A 91 -1.87 -3.82 0.07
C TYR A 91 -2.34 -2.37 0.27
N CYS A 92 -1.68 -1.62 1.15
CA CYS A 92 -1.95 -0.20 1.36
C CYS A 92 -1.02 0.66 0.50
N SER A 93 -1.55 1.27 -0.57
CA SER A 93 -0.84 2.28 -1.36
C SER A 93 -0.84 3.64 -0.65
N LEU A 94 0.15 4.46 -0.97
CA LEU A 94 0.27 5.82 -0.43
C LEU A 94 -0.74 6.79 -1.08
N HIS A 95 -0.95 6.63 -2.39
CA HIS A 95 -1.88 7.45 -3.18
C HIS A 95 -2.86 6.57 -3.94
N ASP A 96 -4.07 7.08 -4.16
CA ASP A 96 -5.04 6.45 -5.05
C ASP A 96 -4.58 6.68 -6.49
N SER A 97 -4.37 5.59 -7.23
CA SER A 97 -3.92 5.64 -8.63
C SER A 97 -5.00 6.16 -9.58
N ALA A 98 -6.28 6.14 -9.18
CA ALA A 98 -7.39 6.66 -9.96
C ALA A 98 -7.71 8.13 -9.66
N ALA A 99 -7.13 8.72 -8.61
CA ALA A 99 -7.40 10.09 -8.20
C ALA A 99 -6.21 11.03 -8.46
N PRO A 100 -6.43 12.22 -9.06
CA PRO A 100 -5.37 13.19 -9.22
C PRO A 100 -4.92 13.73 -7.85
N CYS A 101 -3.61 13.78 -7.63
CA CYS A 101 -3.01 14.35 -6.43
C CYS A 101 -2.30 15.68 -6.79
N PRO A 102 -2.70 16.82 -6.20
CA PRO A 102 -1.96 18.06 -6.31
C PRO A 102 -0.48 17.89 -5.94
N THR A 103 0.42 18.53 -6.69
CA THR A 103 1.87 18.40 -6.48
C THR A 103 2.43 19.57 -5.66
N GLY A 104 3.62 19.41 -5.08
CA GLY A 104 4.33 20.46 -4.35
C GLY A 104 4.14 20.40 -2.83
N TYR A 105 3.56 19.32 -2.32
CA TYR A 105 3.22 19.17 -0.89
C TYR A 105 4.08 18.12 -0.18
N THR A 106 5.14 17.65 -0.84
CA THR A 106 6.14 16.77 -0.23
C THR A 106 7.33 17.55 0.30
N THR A 107 7.58 17.42 1.60
CA THR A 107 8.69 18.06 2.32
C THR A 107 9.72 17.03 2.78
N ASN A 108 10.73 17.48 3.54
CA ASN A 108 11.67 16.56 4.18
C ASN A 108 11.06 15.83 5.39
N LYS A 109 9.95 16.35 5.94
CA LYS A 109 9.32 15.82 7.17
C LYS A 109 7.99 15.15 6.90
N THR A 110 7.33 15.52 5.80
CA THR A 110 5.94 15.17 5.55
C THR A 110 5.69 14.85 4.09
N VAL A 111 4.72 13.96 3.88
CA VAL A 111 4.09 13.69 2.58
C VAL A 111 2.61 14.00 2.71
N SER A 112 2.01 14.66 1.73
CA SER A 112 0.58 14.94 1.72
C SER A 112 -0.17 13.93 0.86
N VAL A 113 -1.36 13.56 1.32
CA VAL A 113 -2.34 12.75 0.59
C VAL A 113 -3.67 13.48 0.57
N TRP A 114 -4.58 13.08 -0.32
CA TRP A 114 -5.88 13.71 -0.49
C TRP A 114 -6.98 12.69 -0.35
N GLY A 115 -7.95 13.00 0.50
CA GLY A 115 -9.20 12.25 0.61
C GLY A 115 -10.40 13.13 0.30
N SER A 116 -11.59 12.62 0.58
CA SER A 116 -12.86 13.33 0.41
C SER A 116 -12.93 14.64 1.21
N GLY A 117 -12.30 14.70 2.39
CA GLY A 117 -12.19 15.88 3.26
C GLY A 117 -11.04 16.83 2.91
N GLY A 118 -10.29 16.56 1.85
CA GLY A 118 -9.19 17.41 1.36
C GLY A 118 -7.80 16.92 1.76
N ARG A 119 -6.87 17.87 1.96
CA ARG A 119 -5.44 17.59 2.14
C ARG A 119 -5.16 17.07 3.55
N ILE A 120 -4.45 15.95 3.63
CA ILE A 120 -3.99 15.34 4.87
C ILE A 120 -2.47 15.26 4.84
N GLU A 121 -1.84 15.99 5.75
CA GLU A 121 -0.38 15.95 5.90
C GLU A 121 0.02 14.79 6.82
N LEU A 122 0.92 13.93 6.34
CA LEU A 122 1.42 12.76 7.03
C LEU A 122 2.88 12.97 7.43
N THR A 123 3.14 12.97 8.73
CA THR A 123 4.47 12.69 9.29
C THR A 123 4.69 11.18 9.33
N VAL A 124 5.94 10.73 9.48
CA VAL A 124 6.23 9.29 9.66
C VAL A 124 5.48 8.71 10.86
N ALA A 125 5.39 9.45 11.97
CA ALA A 125 4.64 9.00 13.14
C ALA A 125 3.15 8.78 12.84
N LYS A 126 2.51 9.74 12.16
CA LYS A 126 1.09 9.64 11.78
C LYS A 126 0.86 8.53 10.77
N PHE A 127 1.72 8.43 9.76
CA PHE A 127 1.69 7.36 8.76
C PHE A 127 1.81 5.97 9.43
N MET A 128 2.76 5.79 10.34
CA MET A 128 2.96 4.50 11.00
C MET A 128 1.84 4.18 12.00
N ALA A 129 1.22 5.18 12.64
CA ALA A 129 0.00 4.98 13.43
C ALA A 129 -1.16 4.49 12.55
N LEU A 130 -1.35 5.10 11.38
CA LEU A 130 -2.31 4.66 10.39
C LEU A 130 -2.05 3.22 9.92
N GLN A 131 -0.80 2.86 9.60
CA GLN A 131 -0.46 1.48 9.21
C GLN A 131 -0.74 0.47 10.34
N LYS A 132 -0.57 0.87 11.61
CA LYS A 132 -0.92 0.03 12.76
C LYS A 132 -2.43 -0.18 12.90
N ALA A 133 -3.23 0.84 12.61
CA ALA A 133 -4.69 0.75 12.63
C ALA A 133 -5.21 -0.08 11.44
N VAL A 134 -4.65 0.13 10.24
CA VAL A 134 -5.05 -0.58 9.01
C VAL A 134 -4.65 -2.05 9.05
N GLN A 135 -3.47 -2.36 9.61
CA GLN A 135 -2.90 -3.71 9.67
C GLN A 135 -2.78 -4.41 8.30
N PRO A 136 -2.19 -3.78 7.27
CA PRO A 136 -2.09 -4.42 5.96
C PRO A 136 -1.02 -5.51 5.94
N ASP A 137 -1.08 -6.40 4.94
CA ASP A 137 -0.03 -7.38 4.69
C ASP A 137 1.19 -6.73 4.02
N TRP A 138 0.92 -5.78 3.12
CA TRP A 138 1.93 -4.94 2.46
C TRP A 138 1.53 -3.47 2.55
N TYR A 139 2.49 -2.58 2.65
CA TYR A 139 2.24 -1.16 2.49
C TYR A 139 3.37 -0.50 1.70
N GLN A 140 3.01 0.52 0.94
CA GLN A 140 3.98 1.41 0.31
C GLN A 140 4.51 2.39 1.36
N SER A 141 5.83 2.45 1.54
CA SER A 141 6.44 3.47 2.42
C SER A 141 6.16 4.89 1.92
N MET A 142 6.23 5.86 2.82
CA MET A 142 6.24 7.28 2.46
C MET A 142 7.36 7.56 1.44
N ALA A 143 7.02 8.24 0.36
CA ALA A 143 7.93 8.52 -0.75
C ALA A 143 7.63 9.87 -1.40
N ASP A 144 8.65 10.48 -2.01
CA ASP A 144 8.51 11.68 -2.82
C ASP A 144 8.40 11.30 -4.30
N GLY A 145 7.16 11.05 -4.76
CA GLY A 145 6.85 10.63 -6.13
C GLY A 145 6.63 11.77 -7.13
N GLU A 146 6.80 13.03 -6.73
CA GLU A 146 6.45 14.21 -7.52
C GLU A 146 7.57 14.62 -8.50
N THR A 147 8.06 13.68 -9.31
CA THR A 147 9.16 13.93 -10.27
C THR A 147 8.84 13.60 -11.72
N TRP A 148 7.58 13.27 -12.01
CA TRP A 148 7.13 12.85 -13.34
C TRP A 148 6.93 14.02 -14.32
N GLN A 149 7.02 15.27 -13.85
CA GLN A 149 6.81 16.45 -14.70
C GLN A 149 7.97 16.64 -15.68
N ASN A 150 7.66 17.00 -16.93
CA ASN A 150 8.62 17.11 -18.05
C ASN A 150 9.82 18.04 -17.79
N ASN A 151 9.71 19.02 -16.88
CA ASN A 151 10.76 19.99 -16.57
C ASN A 151 11.41 19.78 -15.19
N THR A 152 11.32 18.57 -14.63
CA THR A 152 11.91 18.26 -13.33
C THR A 152 13.44 18.33 -13.40
N SER A 153 14.02 19.30 -12.69
CA SER A 153 15.48 19.45 -12.63
C SER A 153 16.17 18.24 -11.98
N ARG A 154 17.42 17.95 -12.38
CA ARG A 154 18.27 16.94 -11.71
C ARG A 154 18.37 17.14 -10.20
N LYS A 155 18.38 18.40 -9.74
CA LYS A 155 18.37 18.76 -8.32
C LYS A 155 17.08 18.28 -7.62
N ARG A 156 15.92 18.41 -8.27
CA ARG A 156 14.62 17.97 -7.73
C ARG A 156 14.51 16.45 -7.66
N VAL A 157 15.03 15.75 -8.68
CA VAL A 157 15.12 14.27 -8.69
C VAL A 157 16.03 13.77 -7.59
N ARG A 158 17.23 14.35 -7.42
CA ARG A 158 18.12 13.97 -6.31
C ARG A 158 17.43 14.17 -4.95
N LYS A 159 16.74 15.30 -4.78
CA LYS A 159 16.00 15.60 -3.56
C LYS A 159 14.88 14.59 -3.27
N SER A 160 14.18 14.07 -4.28
CA SER A 160 13.14 13.07 -4.06
C SER A 160 13.71 11.74 -3.61
N VAL A 161 14.84 11.32 -4.17
CA VAL A 161 15.57 10.11 -3.75
C VAL A 161 16.00 10.26 -2.29
N ASP A 162 16.69 11.35 -1.95
CA ASP A 162 17.19 11.60 -0.58
C ASP A 162 16.05 11.60 0.44
N ARG A 163 14.91 12.24 0.12
CA ARG A 163 13.71 12.26 0.97
C ARG A 163 13.07 10.88 1.11
N THR A 164 12.96 10.14 0.01
CA THR A 164 12.33 8.81 0.02
C THR A 164 13.15 7.84 0.87
N LEU A 165 14.48 7.90 0.78
CA LEU A 165 15.36 7.10 1.62
C LEU A 165 15.26 7.49 3.10
N ALA A 166 15.26 8.80 3.42
CA ALA A 166 15.09 9.27 4.79
C ALA A 166 13.76 8.81 5.41
N HIS A 167 12.66 8.96 4.67
CA HIS A 167 11.34 8.50 5.10
C HIS A 167 11.29 6.97 5.28
N LEU A 168 11.93 6.22 4.38
CA LEU A 168 12.03 4.77 4.47
C LEU A 168 12.78 4.33 5.74
N ASP A 169 13.93 4.94 6.03
CA ASP A 169 14.73 4.61 7.22
C ASP A 169 13.92 4.84 8.51
N GLU A 170 13.23 5.98 8.62
CA GLU A 170 12.37 6.28 9.77
C GLU A 170 11.18 5.30 9.86
N CYS A 171 10.54 4.97 8.73
CA CYS A 171 9.45 4.00 8.69
C CYS A 171 9.93 2.60 9.12
N LEU A 172 11.11 2.16 8.69
CA LEU A 172 11.70 0.87 9.07
C LEU A 172 12.03 0.81 10.56
N LEU A 173 12.62 1.87 11.13
CA LEU A 173 12.88 1.98 12.56
C LEU A 173 11.57 1.88 13.36
N ALA A 174 10.55 2.63 12.97
CA ALA A 174 9.23 2.58 13.60
C ALA A 174 8.55 1.20 13.44
N HIS A 175 8.76 0.53 12.30
CA HIS A 175 8.22 -0.79 12.01
C HIS A 175 8.85 -1.87 12.90
N GLN A 176 10.18 -1.87 13.04
CA GLN A 176 10.93 -2.82 13.88
C GLN A 176 10.56 -2.70 15.37
N ASN A 177 10.33 -1.47 15.83
CA ASN A 177 9.92 -1.19 17.22
C ASN A 177 8.45 -1.54 17.51
N SER A 178 7.65 -1.85 16.49
CA SER A 178 6.25 -2.21 16.63
C SER A 178 6.09 -3.72 16.79
N GLN A 179 5.38 -4.16 17.84
CA GLN A 179 5.06 -5.59 18.00
C GLN A 179 4.04 -6.08 16.96
N ILE A 180 3.19 -5.19 16.43
CA ILE A 180 2.11 -5.51 15.48
C ILE A 180 2.64 -6.00 14.13
N PHE A 181 3.82 -5.55 13.72
CA PHE A 181 4.40 -5.90 12.42
C PHE A 181 5.37 -7.08 12.47
N LYS A 182 5.59 -7.69 13.65
CA LYS A 182 6.41 -8.89 13.75
C LYS A 182 5.71 -10.05 13.05
N ILE A 183 6.35 -10.60 12.03
CA ILE A 183 5.95 -11.87 11.42
C ILE A 183 6.18 -12.95 12.49
N GLN A 184 5.10 -13.53 13.02
CA GLN A 184 5.22 -14.75 13.82
C GLN A 184 5.64 -15.89 12.89
N ILE A 185 6.95 -16.11 12.78
CA ILE A 185 7.48 -17.37 12.28
C ILE A 185 7.32 -18.35 13.44
N LYS A 186 6.28 -19.19 13.38
CA LYS A 186 6.22 -20.43 14.15
C LYS A 186 6.97 -21.51 13.40
#